data_AF-A0A661H9J4-F1
#
_entry.id   AF-A0A661H9J4-F1
#
_cell.length_a   1.000
_cell.length_b   1.000
_cell.length_c   1.000
_cell.angle_alpha   90.00
_cell.angle_beta   90.00
_cell.angle_gamma   90.00
#
_symmetry.space_group_name_H-M   'P 1'
#
loop_
_entity.id
_entity.type
_entity.pdbx_description
1 polymer ?
#
loop_
_entity_poly.entity_id
_entity_poly.type
_entity_poly.pdbx_seq_one_letter_code
_entity_poly.pdbx_strand_id
1 'polypeptide(L)'
;MKDQDLRGQRVLIREDLNVPIKNGKVSSDARIRAALPTIEAALAAGARVIIMSHLGRPVEGEYDQQFSLAPVAHHLSGLLGKPVALVADWRG
;
A
#
# COMPACT_ATOMS: atom_id res chain seq x y z
N MET A 1 0.15 11.64 -12.76
CA MET A 1 -1.12 12.06 -12.10
C MET A 1 -1.50 13.52 -12.31
N LYS A 2 -0.65 14.38 -12.90
CA LYS A 2 -0.93 15.83 -12.93
C LYS A 2 -2.05 16.26 -13.90
N ASP A 3 -2.58 15.35 -14.71
CA ASP A 3 -3.49 15.67 -15.81
C ASP A 3 -4.89 15.04 -15.67
N GLN A 4 -5.22 14.48 -14.49
CA GLN A 4 -6.51 13.86 -14.22
C GLN A 4 -7.21 14.55 -13.04
N ASP A 5 -8.52 14.81 -13.17
CA ASP A 5 -9.33 15.23 -12.03
C ASP A 5 -9.67 14.01 -11.15
N LEU A 6 -9.01 13.92 -10.00
CA LEU A 6 -9.16 12.81 -9.07
C LEU A 6 -10.14 13.12 -7.93
N ARG A 7 -10.73 14.32 -7.89
CA ARG A 7 -11.57 14.74 -6.78
C ARG A 7 -12.81 13.85 -6.67
N GLY A 8 -12.97 13.21 -5.51
CA GLY A 8 -14.08 12.29 -5.25
C GLY A 8 -13.97 10.93 -5.94
N GLN A 9 -12.95 10.72 -6.77
CA GLN A 9 -12.75 9.46 -7.48
C GLN A 9 -12.15 8.38 -6.58
N ARG A 10 -12.45 7.11 -6.87
CA ARG A 10 -11.75 5.96 -6.29
C ARG A 10 -10.58 5.60 -7.19
N VAL A 11 -9.36 5.71 -6.66
CA VAL A 11 -8.12 5.51 -7.42
C VAL A 11 -7.40 4.30 -6.89
N LEU A 12 -7.28 3.27 -7.73
CA LEU A 12 -6.42 2.12 -7.46
C LEU A 12 -5.00 2.44 -7.93
N ILE A 13 -4.03 2.36 -7.03
CA ILE A 13 -2.62 2.59 -7.32
C ILE A 13 -1.86 1.29 -7.07
N ARG A 14 -1.20 0.77 -8.11
CA ARG A 14 -0.30 -0.36 -7.99
C ARG A 14 1.10 0.14 -7.66
N GLU A 15 1.53 -0.10 -6.43
CA GLU A 15 2.84 0.34 -5.93
C GLU A 15 3.79 -0.86 -5.77
N ASP A 16 5.10 -0.64 -5.87
CA ASP A 16 6.09 -1.62 -5.44
C ASP A 16 6.37 -1.47 -3.94
N LEU A 17 5.68 -2.26 -3.12
CA LEU A 17 5.86 -2.32 -1.68
C LEU A 17 6.47 -3.65 -1.24
N ASN A 18 7.16 -4.35 -2.15
CA ASN A 18 7.86 -5.57 -1.83
C ASN A 18 9.14 -5.23 -1.05
N VAL A 19 9.01 -5.14 0.27
CA VAL A 19 10.07 -4.73 1.19
C VAL A 19 10.51 -5.88 2.10
N PRO A 20 11.75 -5.89 2.59
CA PRO A 20 12.19 -6.90 3.54
C PRO A 20 11.44 -6.75 4.88
N ILE A 21 10.92 -7.87 5.38
CA ILE A 21 10.28 -7.97 6.69
C ILE A 21 11.18 -8.78 7.62
N LYS A 22 11.41 -8.27 8.83
CA LYS A 22 12.14 -8.95 9.91
C LYS A 22 11.33 -8.85 11.19
N ASN A 23 11.06 -9.98 11.85
CA ASN A 23 10.28 -10.06 13.09
C ASN A 23 8.92 -9.33 12.99
N GLY A 24 8.22 -9.52 11.86
CA GLY A 24 6.91 -8.90 11.60
C GLY A 24 6.95 -7.39 11.38
N LYS A 25 8.13 -6.79 11.16
CA LYS A 25 8.30 -5.35 10.90
C LYS A 25 9.08 -5.10 9.63
N VAL A 26 8.80 -3.97 8.97
CA VAL A 26 9.58 -3.49 7.82
C VAL A 26 11.00 -3.17 8.30
N SER A 27 12.00 -3.85 7.73
CA SER A 27 13.41 -3.61 8.11
C SER A 27 14.12 -2.58 7.23
N SER A 28 13.57 -2.30 6.05
CA SER A 28 13.98 -1.20 5.16
C SER A 28 12.76 -0.67 4.43
N ASP A 29 12.53 0.65 4.51
CA ASP A 29 11.31 1.29 4.01
C ASP A 29 11.54 2.14 2.74
N ALA A 30 12.70 2.01 2.09
CA ALA A 30 13.08 2.83 0.94
C ALA A 30 12.01 2.83 -0.17
N ARG A 31 11.41 1.67 -0.47
CA ARG A 31 10.33 1.55 -1.46
C ARG A 31 9.02 2.17 -1.01
N ILE A 32 8.67 2.04 0.27
CA ILE A 32 7.48 2.69 0.84
C ILE A 32 7.62 4.21 0.73
N ARG A 33 8.79 4.75 1.08
CA ARG A 33 9.07 6.18 0.96
C ARG A 33 9.04 6.67 -0.48
N ALA A 34 9.53 5.86 -1.43
CA ALA A 34 9.47 6.19 -2.84
C ALA A 34 8.02 6.26 -3.38
N ALA A 35 7.09 5.51 -2.80
CA ALA A 35 5.66 5.54 -3.16
C ALA A 35 4.89 6.73 -2.54
N LEU A 36 5.37 7.30 -1.43
CA LEU A 36 4.66 8.37 -0.70
C LEU A 36 4.24 9.56 -1.57
N PRO A 37 5.10 10.15 -2.43
CA PRO A 37 4.70 11.32 -3.21
C PRO A 37 3.50 11.06 -4.11
N THR A 38 3.39 9.86 -4.67
CA THR A 38 2.25 9.42 -5.49
C THR A 38 0.98 9.34 -4.65
N ILE A 39 1.06 8.64 -3.52
CA ILE A 39 -0.08 8.45 -2.61
C ILE A 39 -0.58 9.80 -2.06
N GLU A 40 0.34 10.65 -1.59
CA GLU A 40 0.03 11.97 -1.04
C GLU A 40 -0.58 12.89 -2.10
N ALA A 41 -0.07 12.86 -3.34
CA ALA A 41 -0.64 13.66 -4.43
C ALA A 41 -2.09 13.25 -4.74
N ALA A 42 -2.39 11.94 -4.77
CA ALA A 42 -3.76 11.46 -5.00
C ALA A 42 -4.70 11.87 -3.84
N LEU A 43 -4.24 11.72 -2.60
CA LEU A 43 -5.00 12.13 -1.41
C LEU A 43 -5.25 13.65 -1.41
N ALA A 44 -4.23 14.46 -1.70
CA ALA A 44 -4.32 15.91 -1.76
C ALA A 44 -5.26 16.40 -2.87
N ALA A 45 -5.37 15.64 -3.98
CA ALA A 45 -6.35 15.90 -5.03
C ALA A 45 -7.81 15.56 -4.63
N GLY A 46 -8.01 14.97 -3.44
CA GLY A 46 -9.34 14.60 -2.93
C GLY A 46 -9.80 13.21 -3.40
N ALA A 47 -8.88 12.35 -3.82
CA ALA A 47 -9.19 10.97 -4.18
C ALA A 47 -9.41 10.08 -2.96
N ARG A 48 -10.18 9.00 -3.16
CA ARG A 48 -10.23 7.84 -2.28
C ARG A 48 -9.24 6.81 -2.79
N VAL A 49 -8.11 6.65 -2.11
CA VAL A 49 -6.98 5.84 -2.60
C VAL A 49 -7.10 4.39 -2.13
N ILE A 50 -6.93 3.46 -3.07
CA ILE A 50 -6.75 2.03 -2.82
C ILE A 50 -5.34 1.69 -3.28
N ILE A 51 -4.54 1.04 -2.43
CA ILE A 51 -3.17 0.66 -2.76
C ILE A 51 -3.11 -0.86 -2.91
N MET A 52 -2.53 -1.31 -4.02
CA MET A 52 -2.29 -2.72 -4.28
C MET A 52 -0.80 -2.98 -4.41
N SER A 53 -0.33 -4.07 -3.81
CA SER A 53 1.02 -4.55 -4.03
C SER A 53 1.10 -6.06 -3.85
N HIS A 54 2.31 -6.58 -3.94
CA HIS A 54 2.67 -7.94 -3.58
C HIS A 54 3.81 -7.87 -2.56
N LEU A 55 4.00 -8.94 -1.80
CA LEU A 55 5.14 -9.12 -0.93
C LEU A 55 5.76 -10.49 -1.18
N GLY A 56 7.07 -10.55 -1.38
CA GLY A 56 7.75 -11.80 -1.69
C GLY A 56 7.23 -12.47 -2.97
N ARG A 57 7.10 -13.80 -2.92
CA ARG A 57 6.65 -14.65 -4.04
C ARG A 57 5.63 -15.66 -3.52
N PRO A 58 4.38 -15.24 -3.25
CA PRO A 58 3.34 -16.15 -2.82
C PRO A 58 3.01 -17.16 -3.91
N VAL A 59 2.52 -18.34 -3.51
CA VAL A 59 1.96 -19.33 -4.44
C VAL A 59 0.59 -18.83 -4.89
N GLU A 60 0.33 -18.92 -6.19
CA GLU A 60 -0.95 -18.47 -6.75
C GLU A 60 -2.12 -19.28 -6.16
N GLY A 61 -3.16 -18.58 -5.73
CA GLY A 61 -4.36 -19.20 -5.15
C GLY A 61 -4.23 -19.59 -3.67
N GLU A 62 -3.04 -19.54 -3.09
CA GLU A 62 -2.79 -19.89 -1.70
C GLU A 62 -2.49 -18.65 -0.85
N TYR A 63 -3.23 -18.48 0.24
CA TYR A 63 -2.94 -17.43 1.21
C TYR A 63 -1.87 -17.91 2.19
N ASP A 64 -0.81 -17.11 2.32
CA ASP A 64 0.21 -17.31 3.34
C ASP A 64 0.44 -16.00 4.11
N GLN A 65 0.32 -16.10 5.43
CA GLN A 65 0.46 -14.98 6.35
C GLN A 65 1.85 -14.32 6.28
N GLN A 66 2.89 -15.04 5.88
CA GLN A 66 4.24 -14.48 5.73
C GLN A 66 4.33 -13.45 4.60
N PHE A 67 3.46 -13.56 3.59
CA PHE A 67 3.37 -12.62 2.47
C PHE A 67 2.26 -11.57 2.66
N SER A 68 1.68 -11.49 3.85
CA SER A 68 0.70 -10.44 4.18
C SER A 68 1.31 -9.04 4.11
N LEU A 69 0.54 -8.09 3.57
CA LEU A 69 0.91 -6.66 3.56
C LEU A 69 0.61 -5.95 4.89
N ALA A 70 0.14 -6.66 5.93
CA ALA A 70 -0.15 -6.07 7.24
C ALA A 70 1.00 -5.23 7.84
N PRO A 71 2.27 -5.70 7.87
CA PRO A 71 3.38 -4.89 8.37
C PRO A 71 3.64 -3.64 7.50
N VAL A 72 3.39 -3.72 6.20
CA VAL A 72 3.52 -2.59 5.27
C VAL A 72 2.44 -1.56 5.54
N ALA A 73 1.18 -1.99 5.68
CA ALA A 73 0.06 -1.11 5.99
C ALA A 73 0.25 -0.37 7.33
N HIS A 74 0.74 -1.09 8.35
CA HIS A 74 1.06 -0.48 9.65
C HIS A 74 2.16 0.59 9.51
N HIS A 75 3.25 0.30 8.80
CA HIS A 75 4.34 1.26 8.60
C HIS A 75 3.88 2.48 7.79
N LEU A 76 3.14 2.25 6.70
CA LEU A 76 2.60 3.32 5.86
C LEU A 76 1.62 4.22 6.64
N SER A 77 0.82 3.63 7.54
CA SER A 77 -0.06 4.40 8.43
C SER A 77 0.72 5.38 9.31
N GLY A 78 1.86 4.94 9.85
CA GLY A 78 2.76 5.82 10.61
C GLY A 78 3.36 6.95 9.77
N LEU A 79 3.80 6.66 8.55
CA LEU A 79 4.38 7.66 7.65
C LEU A 79 3.36 8.71 7.18
N LEU A 80 2.12 8.28 6.88
CA LEU A 80 1.05 9.18 6.42
C LEU A 80 0.36 9.91 7.58
N GLY A 81 0.56 9.50 8.83
CA GLY A 81 -0.17 10.00 9.99
C GLY A 81 -1.68 9.76 9.90
N LYS A 82 -2.10 8.70 9.19
CA LYS A 82 -3.50 8.37 8.90
C LYS A 82 -3.72 6.86 8.99
N PRO A 83 -4.90 6.38 9.40
CA PRO A 83 -5.20 4.95 9.36
C PRO A 83 -5.11 4.38 7.94
N VAL A 84 -4.39 3.29 7.77
CA VAL A 84 -4.33 2.52 6.52
C VAL A 84 -4.82 1.12 6.84
N ALA A 85 -6.04 0.80 6.43
CA ALA A 85 -6.62 -0.53 6.63
C ALA A 85 -6.09 -1.50 5.56
N LEU A 86 -5.71 -2.70 5.99
CA LEU A 86 -5.50 -3.81 5.08
C LEU A 86 -6.83 -4.53 4.87
N VAL A 87 -7.21 -4.72 3.61
CA VAL A 87 -8.30 -5.62 3.24
C VAL A 87 -7.68 -6.96 2.87
N ALA A 88 -7.99 -8.01 3.65
CA ALA A 88 -7.36 -9.33 3.52
C ALA A 88 -7.87 -10.15 2.32
N ASP A 89 -9.07 -9.84 1.83
CA ASP A 89 -9.65 -10.44 0.63
C ASP A 89 -10.32 -9.36 -0.22
N TRP A 90 -10.14 -9.42 -1.53
CA TRP A 90 -10.75 -8.51 -2.49
C TRP A 90 -12.05 -9.08 -3.08
N ARG A 91 -12.36 -10.36 -2.81
CA ARG A 91 -13.63 -10.98 -3.15
C ARG A 91 -14.67 -10.58 -2.09
N GLY A 92 -15.69 -9.87 -2.54
CA GLY A 92 -16.92 -9.58 -1.80
C GLY A 92 -18.11 -10.10 -2.59
#